data_AF-A0A265Q4G2-F1
#
_entry.id   AF-A0A265Q4G2-F1
#
_cell.length_a   1.000
_cell.length_b   1.000
_cell.length_c   1.000
_cell.angle_alpha   90.00
_cell.angle_beta   90.00
_cell.angle_gamma   90.00
#
_symmetry.space_group_name_H-M   'P 1'
#
loop_
_entity.id
_entity.type
_entity.pdbx_description
1 polymer ?
#
loop_
_entity_poly.entity_id
_entity_poly.type
_entity_poly.pdbx_seq_one_letter_code
_entity_poly.pdbx_strand_id
1 'polypeptide(L)'
;MKNVKLHLLVLGLVVISEFIGVINIPIGIGTIVLLPMLYAMIFGVLLTPKFLNVAREKEMDDAGSLISLTLMLLMAKYGTNIGPTLPKILAASPALILQEFGNIGTVLLGVPIAVLLGLKREAIGGAHSIAREPNVALVGDKFGLDSEEGQGVLGVYIVGTVFGTVFIGLMASFLAANTSLHPYSLAMASGVGSGSMMTAGVGSLVAMFPEMEEMITAFGAASNMLSGLDGLYMSLWLALPLAEWLYKKVYKMKYKELPEVPVTKEGN
;
A
#
# COMPACT_ATOMS: atom_id res chain seq x y z
N MET A 1 -13.39 14.46 19.01
CA MET A 1 -12.05 15.12 18.98
C MET A 1 -11.59 15.67 20.34
N LYS A 2 -11.77 14.95 21.46
CA LYS A 2 -11.22 15.35 22.78
C LYS A 2 -10.35 14.24 23.41
N ASN A 3 -9.84 13.30 22.60
CA ASN A 3 -9.02 12.22 23.12
C ASN A 3 -7.55 12.63 23.19
N VAL A 4 -7.24 13.51 24.17
CA VAL A 4 -5.87 14.01 24.41
C VAL A 4 -4.90 12.86 24.63
N LYS A 5 -5.35 11.78 25.28
CA LYS A 5 -4.55 10.58 25.50
C LYS A 5 -4.14 9.93 24.18
N LEU A 6 -5.06 9.74 23.24
CA LEU A 6 -4.74 9.22 21.91
C LEU A 6 -3.70 10.10 21.20
N HIS A 7 -3.89 11.42 21.20
CA HIS A 7 -2.93 12.34 20.57
C HIS A 7 -1.54 12.29 21.21
N LEU A 8 -1.45 12.20 22.55
CA LEU A 8 -0.18 12.07 23.26
C LEU A 8 0.50 10.72 22.98
N LEU A 9 -0.26 9.63 22.88
CA LEU A 9 0.28 8.32 22.51
C LEU A 9 0.86 8.34 21.10
N VAL A 10 0.12 8.87 20.13
CA VAL A 10 0.59 9.02 18.75
C VAL A 10 1.84 9.89 18.70
N LEU A 11 1.84 11.04 19.39
CA LEU A 11 3.01 11.92 19.46
C LEU A 11 4.23 11.22 20.04
N GLY A 12 4.07 10.49 21.16
CA GLY A 12 5.14 9.73 21.79
C GLY A 12 5.71 8.65 20.86
N LEU A 13 4.85 7.89 20.18
CA LEU A 13 5.26 6.88 19.19
C LEU A 13 6.07 7.50 18.06
N VAL A 14 5.61 8.62 17.50
CA VAL A 14 6.31 9.33 16.43
C VAL A 14 7.68 9.80 16.92
N VAL A 15 7.73 10.50 18.06
CA VAL A 15 8.98 11.01 18.62
C VAL A 15 9.99 9.88 18.85
N ILE A 16 9.59 8.78 19.49
CA ILE A 16 10.47 7.63 19.74
C ILE A 16 10.96 7.03 18.42
N SER A 17 10.08 6.86 17.44
CA SER A 17 10.42 6.24 16.16
C SER A 17 11.37 7.12 15.33
N GLU A 18 11.16 8.43 15.31
CA GLU A 18 12.05 9.39 14.65
C GLU A 18 13.41 9.49 15.36
N PHE A 19 13.45 9.37 16.69
CA PHE A 19 14.71 9.31 17.45
C PHE A 19 15.55 8.08 17.11
N ILE A 20 14.91 6.94 16.82
CA ILE A 20 15.61 5.74 16.35
C ILE A 20 16.16 5.97 14.93
N GLY A 21 15.38 6.65 14.09
CA GLY A 21 15.77 6.97 12.72
C GLY A 21 15.78 5.77 11.79
N VAL A 22 16.47 5.91 10.66
CA VAL A 22 16.62 4.84 9.66
C VAL A 22 17.74 3.91 10.06
N ILE A 23 17.45 2.61 10.17
CA ILE A 23 18.47 1.59 10.43
C ILE A 23 18.72 0.82 9.14
N ASN A 24 19.97 0.85 8.68
CA ASN A 24 20.43 0.08 7.52
C ASN A 24 21.21 -1.14 8.01
N ILE A 25 20.71 -2.33 7.70
CA ILE A 25 21.36 -3.60 8.03
C ILE A 25 21.88 -4.22 6.74
N PRO A 26 23.20 -4.17 6.49
CA PRO A 26 23.79 -4.82 5.33
C PRO A 26 23.71 -6.35 5.51
N ILE A 27 23.25 -7.02 4.46
CA ILE A 27 23.19 -8.47 4.33
C ILE A 27 23.97 -8.81 3.06
N GLY A 28 24.64 -9.96 2.99
CA GLY A 28 25.52 -10.26 1.85
C GLY A 28 24.87 -10.16 0.46
N ILE A 29 23.53 -10.16 0.37
CA ILE A 29 22.75 -10.06 -0.87
C ILE A 29 22.00 -8.71 -1.04
N GLY A 30 22.16 -7.74 -0.13
CA GLY A 30 21.43 -6.47 -0.16
C GLY A 30 21.35 -5.77 1.20
N THR A 31 20.54 -4.73 1.33
CA THR A 31 20.39 -4.00 2.61
C THR A 31 18.95 -4.05 3.08
N ILE A 32 18.71 -4.46 4.34
CA ILE A 32 17.41 -4.23 4.96
C ILE A 32 17.39 -2.81 5.51
N VAL A 33 16.46 -2.01 5.00
CA VAL A 33 16.21 -0.64 5.46
C VAL A 33 14.97 -0.64 6.34
N LEU A 34 15.18 -0.36 7.63
CA LEU A 34 14.09 -0.24 8.60
C LEU A 34 13.82 1.25 8.86
N LEU A 35 12.61 1.69 8.51
CA LEU A 35 12.19 3.09 8.56
C LEU A 35 11.41 3.40 9.85
N PRO A 36 11.47 4.64 10.37
CA PRO A 36 10.74 5.08 11.56
C PRO A 36 9.26 4.62 11.60
N MET A 37 8.57 4.77 10.47
CA MET A 37 7.16 4.40 10.33
C MET A 37 6.87 2.92 10.65
N LEU A 38 7.80 2.02 10.34
CA LEU A 38 7.66 0.58 10.58
C LEU A 38 7.67 0.28 12.08
N TYR A 39 8.60 0.88 12.84
CA TYR A 39 8.62 0.70 14.30
C TYR A 39 7.44 1.38 14.97
N ALA A 40 7.02 2.57 14.50
CA ALA A 40 5.83 3.26 15.01
C ALA A 40 4.59 2.35 14.94
N MET A 41 4.44 1.61 13.84
CA MET A 41 3.35 0.65 13.68
C MET A 41 3.49 -0.55 14.65
N ILE A 42 4.67 -1.14 14.75
CA ILE A 42 4.94 -2.26 15.67
C ILE A 42 4.66 -1.84 17.12
N PHE A 43 5.19 -0.68 17.55
CA PHE A 43 4.94 -0.14 18.88
C PHE A 43 3.45 0.16 19.09
N GLY A 44 2.76 0.72 18.09
CA GLY A 44 1.31 0.92 18.12
C GLY A 44 0.55 -0.39 18.41
N VAL A 45 0.89 -1.47 17.69
CA VAL A 45 0.31 -2.80 17.92
C VAL A 45 0.67 -3.32 19.32
N LEU A 46 1.88 -3.09 19.82
CA LEU A 46 2.31 -3.54 21.16
C LEU A 46 1.63 -2.77 22.31
N LEU A 47 1.02 -1.61 22.06
CA LEU A 47 0.24 -0.86 23.06
C LEU A 47 -1.18 -1.41 23.27
N THR A 48 -1.67 -2.27 22.35
CA THR A 48 -3.01 -2.86 22.32
C THR A 48 -3.20 -4.12 23.19
N PRO A 49 -2.24 -5.07 23.29
CA PRO A 49 -2.38 -6.27 24.10
C PRO A 49 -2.81 -6.00 25.53
N LYS A 50 -3.66 -6.90 26.06
CA LYS A 50 -4.27 -6.79 27.41
C LYS A 50 -3.26 -6.64 28.56
N PHE A 51 -1.99 -7.01 28.37
CA PHE A 51 -0.95 -6.88 29.39
C PHE A 51 -0.38 -5.46 29.49
N LEU A 52 -0.31 -4.70 28.38
CA LEU A 52 0.07 -3.28 28.41
C LEU A 52 -1.18 -2.39 28.58
N ASN A 53 -2.28 -2.71 27.89
CA ASN A 53 -3.60 -2.05 27.92
C ASN A 53 -3.54 -0.50 27.95
N VAL A 54 -2.55 0.06 27.24
CA VAL A 54 -2.34 1.51 27.20
C VAL A 54 -3.33 2.15 26.23
N ALA A 55 -3.56 1.52 25.07
CA ALA A 55 -4.62 1.86 24.13
C ALA A 55 -5.87 1.03 24.46
N ARG A 56 -6.92 1.68 25.01
CA ARG A 56 -8.20 1.00 25.30
C ARG A 56 -9.14 1.11 24.09
N GLU A 57 -10.23 0.35 24.10
CA GLU A 57 -11.23 0.31 23.02
C GLU A 57 -11.67 1.71 22.58
N LYS A 58 -11.96 2.62 23.52
CA LYS A 58 -12.35 4.00 23.19
C LYS A 58 -11.28 4.73 22.36
N GLU A 59 -10.02 4.59 22.70
CA GLU A 59 -8.90 5.17 21.97
C GLU A 59 -8.75 4.53 20.58
N MET A 60 -9.06 3.23 20.43
CA MET A 60 -9.06 2.53 19.16
C MET A 60 -10.23 2.96 18.26
N ASP A 61 -11.44 3.10 18.82
CA ASP A 61 -12.63 3.55 18.11
C ASP A 61 -12.47 5.01 17.64
N ASP A 62 -11.97 5.88 18.53
CA ASP A 62 -11.66 7.26 18.19
C ASP A 62 -10.58 7.31 17.08
N ALA A 63 -9.56 6.47 17.13
CA ALA A 63 -8.54 6.38 16.08
C ALA A 63 -9.13 5.91 14.74
N GLY A 64 -10.01 4.90 14.74
CA GLY A 64 -10.72 4.44 13.56
C GLY A 64 -11.53 5.56 12.89
N SER A 65 -12.24 6.37 13.67
CA SER A 65 -12.98 7.52 13.15
C SER A 65 -12.08 8.59 12.51
N LEU A 66 -10.86 8.75 13.01
CA LEU A 66 -9.87 9.68 12.47
C LEU A 66 -9.27 9.18 11.14
N ILE A 67 -9.27 7.87 10.88
CA ILE A 67 -8.83 7.33 9.59
C ILE A 67 -9.73 7.86 8.47
N SER A 68 -11.04 7.75 8.60
CA SER A 68 -11.98 8.27 7.60
C SER A 68 -11.79 9.77 7.34
N LEU A 69 -11.59 10.56 8.40
CA LEU A 69 -11.33 12.01 8.27
C LEU A 69 -10.01 12.31 7.56
N THR A 70 -8.94 11.61 7.94
CA THR A 70 -7.60 11.82 7.34
C THR A 70 -7.56 11.35 5.89
N LEU A 71 -8.21 10.24 5.56
CA LEU A 71 -8.36 9.77 4.19
C LEU A 71 -9.18 10.75 3.34
N MET A 72 -10.24 11.36 3.89
CA MET A 72 -10.99 12.40 3.19
C MET A 72 -10.11 13.60 2.85
N LEU A 73 -9.33 14.12 3.80
CA LEU A 73 -8.39 15.22 3.57
C LEU A 73 -7.31 14.82 2.55
N LEU A 74 -6.83 13.59 2.62
CA LEU A 74 -5.88 13.04 1.67
C LEU A 74 -6.47 12.95 0.26
N MET A 75 -7.73 12.52 0.12
CA MET A 75 -8.43 12.48 -1.17
C MET A 75 -8.70 13.88 -1.70
N ALA A 76 -9.02 14.86 -0.84
CA ALA A 76 -9.12 16.25 -1.25
C ALA A 76 -7.77 16.75 -1.81
N LYS A 77 -6.66 16.44 -1.14
CA LYS A 77 -5.30 16.77 -1.61
C LYS A 77 -4.99 16.09 -2.94
N TYR A 78 -5.29 14.81 -3.10
CA TYR A 78 -5.12 14.13 -4.38
C TYR A 78 -6.01 14.75 -5.46
N GLY A 79 -7.28 15.01 -5.17
CA GLY A 79 -8.22 15.73 -6.03
C GLY A 79 -7.67 17.06 -6.54
N THR A 80 -7.08 17.87 -5.66
CA THR A 80 -6.44 19.15 -6.05
C THR A 80 -5.16 18.97 -6.87
N ASN A 81 -4.45 17.86 -6.67
CA ASN A 81 -3.24 17.55 -7.44
C ASN A 81 -3.57 16.93 -8.80
N ILE A 82 -4.71 16.25 -8.95
CA ILE A 82 -5.12 15.54 -10.16
C ILE A 82 -5.20 16.46 -11.39
N GLY A 83 -5.91 17.58 -11.30
CA GLY A 83 -6.11 18.48 -12.45
C GLY A 83 -4.80 19.03 -13.03
N PRO A 84 -3.93 19.63 -12.20
CA PRO A 84 -2.62 20.13 -12.65
C PRO A 84 -1.63 19.04 -13.08
N THR A 85 -1.80 17.79 -12.65
CA THR A 85 -0.87 16.69 -12.97
C THR A 85 -1.30 15.87 -14.18
N LEU A 86 -2.55 15.94 -14.65
CA LEU A 86 -2.99 15.27 -15.88
C LEU A 86 -2.05 15.48 -17.09
N PRO A 87 -1.62 16.72 -17.41
CA PRO A 87 -0.62 16.92 -18.47
C PRO A 87 0.73 16.29 -18.16
N LYS A 88 1.13 16.23 -16.88
CA LYS A 88 2.36 15.56 -16.44
C LYS A 88 2.25 14.04 -16.51
N ILE A 89 1.07 13.45 -16.30
CA ILE A 89 0.81 12.02 -16.52
C ILE A 89 0.95 11.70 -18.01
N LEU A 90 0.33 12.51 -18.88
CA LEU A 90 0.41 12.33 -20.33
C LEU A 90 1.81 12.57 -20.88
N ALA A 91 2.57 13.49 -20.27
CA ALA A 91 3.97 13.75 -20.58
C ALA A 91 4.93 12.79 -19.84
N ALA A 92 4.46 12.00 -18.88
CA ALA A 92 5.26 10.99 -18.23
C ALA A 92 5.68 9.97 -19.29
N SER A 93 6.89 9.42 -19.13
CA SER A 93 7.38 8.43 -20.08
C SER A 93 6.34 7.31 -20.24
N PRO A 94 6.07 6.82 -21.47
CA PRO A 94 5.15 5.69 -21.67
C PRO A 94 5.47 4.48 -20.77
N ALA A 95 6.75 4.30 -20.41
CA ALA A 95 7.17 3.28 -19.46
C ALA A 95 6.52 3.43 -18.07
N LEU A 96 6.39 4.65 -17.54
CA LEU A 96 5.77 4.91 -16.24
C LEU A 96 4.26 4.66 -16.27
N ILE A 97 3.57 4.98 -17.37
CA ILE A 97 2.13 4.69 -17.50
C ILE A 97 1.91 3.18 -17.68
N LEU A 98 2.75 2.53 -18.49
CA LEU A 98 2.66 1.08 -18.74
C LEU A 98 2.97 0.25 -17.49
N GLN A 99 3.78 0.78 -16.55
CA GLN A 99 4.09 0.08 -15.31
C GLN A 99 2.83 -0.20 -14.48
N GLU A 100 1.83 0.69 -14.50
CA GLU A 100 0.61 0.51 -13.71
C GLU A 100 -0.27 -0.61 -14.25
N PHE A 101 -0.10 -1.01 -15.51
CA PHE A 101 -0.73 -2.24 -15.99
C PHE A 101 -0.13 -3.48 -15.32
N GLY A 102 1.12 -3.41 -14.86
CA GLY A 102 1.70 -4.43 -13.98
C GLY A 102 0.93 -4.60 -12.67
N ASN A 103 0.29 -3.55 -12.18
CA ASN A 103 -0.53 -3.58 -10.96
C ASN A 103 -1.78 -4.47 -11.12
N ILE A 104 -2.26 -4.66 -12.36
CA ILE A 104 -3.33 -5.63 -12.70
C ILE A 104 -2.86 -7.06 -12.40
N GLY A 105 -1.56 -7.35 -12.45
CA GLY A 105 -1.01 -8.64 -12.04
C GLY A 105 -1.39 -9.02 -10.61
N THR A 106 -1.48 -8.04 -9.71
CA THR A 106 -1.97 -8.23 -8.34
C THR A 106 -3.40 -8.75 -8.32
N VAL A 107 -4.28 -8.24 -9.17
CA VAL A 107 -5.67 -8.71 -9.30
C VAL A 107 -5.69 -10.16 -9.81
N LEU A 108 -4.96 -10.41 -10.89
CA LEU A 108 -4.95 -11.70 -11.59
C LEU A 108 -4.43 -12.84 -10.73
N LEU A 109 -3.50 -12.58 -9.82
CA LEU A 109 -2.92 -13.59 -8.93
C LEU A 109 -3.55 -13.54 -7.53
N GLY A 110 -3.67 -12.35 -6.97
CA GLY A 110 -4.11 -12.13 -5.59
C GLY A 110 -5.56 -12.50 -5.35
N VAL A 111 -6.49 -12.13 -6.25
CA VAL A 111 -7.91 -12.47 -6.07
C VAL A 111 -8.12 -13.99 -6.09
N PRO A 112 -7.60 -14.75 -7.08
CA PRO A 112 -7.74 -16.20 -7.05
C PRO A 112 -7.11 -16.85 -5.82
N ILE A 113 -5.88 -16.44 -5.44
CA ILE A 113 -5.20 -16.99 -4.27
C ILE A 113 -6.01 -16.71 -3.00
N ALA A 114 -6.49 -15.49 -2.80
CA ALA A 114 -7.28 -15.11 -1.64
C ALA A 114 -8.56 -15.93 -1.52
N VAL A 115 -9.31 -16.07 -2.61
CA VAL A 115 -10.53 -16.91 -2.63
C VAL A 115 -10.21 -18.37 -2.36
N LEU A 116 -9.13 -18.90 -2.95
CA LEU A 116 -8.68 -20.28 -2.70
C LEU A 116 -8.28 -20.52 -1.24
N LEU A 117 -7.73 -19.51 -0.56
CA LEU A 117 -7.45 -19.55 0.88
C LEU A 117 -8.70 -19.42 1.75
N GLY A 118 -9.84 -18.99 1.19
CA GLY A 118 -11.13 -18.94 1.89
C GLY A 118 -11.65 -17.55 2.16
N LEU A 119 -10.93 -16.51 1.73
CA LEU A 119 -11.40 -15.12 1.82
C LEU A 119 -12.62 -14.93 0.91
N LYS A 120 -13.56 -14.11 1.38
CA LYS A 120 -14.81 -13.75 0.71
C LYS A 120 -14.60 -12.39 0.05
N ARG A 121 -15.40 -11.39 0.37
CA ARG A 121 -15.29 -10.05 -0.23
C ARG A 121 -13.99 -9.35 0.18
N GLU A 122 -13.36 -9.76 1.28
CA GLU A 122 -12.03 -9.28 1.68
C GLU A 122 -10.99 -9.51 0.56
N ALA A 123 -11.19 -10.54 -0.29
CA ALA A 123 -10.33 -10.78 -1.44
C ALA A 123 -10.36 -9.63 -2.45
N ILE A 124 -11.50 -8.96 -2.64
CA ILE A 124 -11.61 -7.81 -3.55
C ILE A 124 -10.89 -6.63 -2.94
N GLY A 125 -11.20 -6.29 -1.69
CA GLY A 125 -10.55 -5.19 -0.98
C GLY A 125 -9.04 -5.35 -0.89
N GLY A 126 -8.57 -6.54 -0.50
CA GLY A 126 -7.15 -6.82 -0.30
C GLY A 126 -6.35 -7.03 -1.58
N ALA A 127 -6.95 -7.56 -2.65
CA ALA A 127 -6.19 -7.95 -3.85
C ALA A 127 -6.51 -7.14 -5.12
N HIS A 128 -7.34 -6.09 -5.05
CA HIS A 128 -7.57 -5.23 -6.21
C HIS A 128 -6.34 -4.34 -6.55
N SER A 129 -5.42 -4.14 -5.61
CA SER A 129 -4.24 -3.30 -5.76
C SER A 129 -3.20 -3.63 -4.68
N ILE A 130 -2.05 -2.95 -4.69
CA ILE A 130 -1.06 -2.98 -3.59
C ILE A 130 -1.52 -2.19 -2.34
N ALA A 131 -2.80 -1.81 -2.26
CA ALA A 131 -3.45 -1.20 -1.09
C ALA A 131 -2.81 0.10 -0.58
N ARG A 132 -2.30 0.96 -1.48
CA ARG A 132 -1.87 2.33 -1.09
C ARG A 132 -3.00 3.15 -0.48
N GLU A 133 -2.66 4.26 0.16
CA GLU A 133 -3.60 5.19 0.80
C GLU A 133 -4.74 5.65 -0.14
N PRO A 134 -4.51 5.98 -1.43
CA PRO A 134 -5.59 6.23 -2.37
C PRO A 134 -6.56 5.06 -2.56
N ASN A 135 -6.04 3.82 -2.52
CA ASN A 135 -6.85 2.62 -2.67
C ASN A 135 -7.67 2.32 -1.42
N VAL A 136 -7.11 2.56 -0.23
CA VAL A 136 -7.84 2.46 1.04
C VAL A 136 -9.00 3.46 1.03
N ALA A 137 -8.75 4.70 0.61
CA ALA A 137 -9.81 5.70 0.52
C ALA A 137 -10.84 5.37 -0.57
N LEU A 138 -10.42 4.87 -1.73
CA LEU A 138 -11.31 4.43 -2.81
C LEU A 138 -12.27 3.31 -2.32
N VAL A 139 -11.73 2.30 -1.64
CA VAL A 139 -12.54 1.21 -1.05
C VAL A 139 -13.43 1.74 0.08
N GLY A 140 -12.90 2.62 0.94
CA GLY A 140 -13.67 3.25 2.02
C GLY A 140 -14.82 4.13 1.51
N ASP A 141 -14.63 4.79 0.38
CA ASP A 141 -15.67 5.56 -0.30
C ASP A 141 -16.74 4.61 -0.87
N LYS A 142 -16.33 3.64 -1.68
CA LYS A 142 -17.23 2.73 -2.42
C LYS A 142 -17.98 1.71 -1.55
N PHE A 143 -17.29 1.10 -0.59
CA PHE A 143 -17.80 -0.03 0.22
C PHE A 143 -17.94 0.33 1.71
N GLY A 144 -17.13 1.27 2.21
CA GLY A 144 -17.01 1.56 3.65
C GLY A 144 -15.84 0.82 4.27
N LEU A 145 -15.15 1.45 5.23
CA LEU A 145 -13.99 0.81 5.89
C LEU A 145 -14.38 -0.33 6.84
N ASP A 146 -15.61 -0.33 7.32
CA ASP A 146 -16.15 -1.39 8.19
C ASP A 146 -16.69 -2.59 7.39
N SER A 147 -16.73 -2.53 6.06
CA SER A 147 -17.15 -3.64 5.21
C SER A 147 -16.05 -4.70 5.08
N GLU A 148 -16.39 -5.90 4.60
CA GLU A 148 -15.41 -6.97 4.33
C GLU A 148 -14.28 -6.49 3.39
N GLU A 149 -14.61 -5.72 2.35
CA GLU A 149 -13.62 -5.11 1.46
C GLU A 149 -12.75 -4.08 2.19
N GLY A 150 -13.36 -3.25 3.04
CA GLY A 150 -12.66 -2.31 3.91
C GLY A 150 -11.64 -3.01 4.81
N GLN A 151 -12.05 -4.10 5.46
CA GLN A 151 -11.16 -4.92 6.29
C GLN A 151 -10.05 -5.56 5.46
N GLY A 152 -10.37 -6.05 4.25
CA GLY A 152 -9.40 -6.61 3.32
C GLY A 152 -8.32 -5.61 2.91
N VAL A 153 -8.71 -4.40 2.48
CA VAL A 153 -7.74 -3.37 2.05
C VAL A 153 -6.91 -2.86 3.22
N LEU A 154 -7.51 -2.68 4.41
CA LEU A 154 -6.79 -2.25 5.60
C LEU A 154 -5.78 -3.32 6.07
N GLY A 155 -6.17 -4.59 6.02
CA GLY A 155 -5.29 -5.71 6.34
C GLY A 155 -4.05 -5.72 5.43
N VAL A 156 -4.24 -5.59 4.12
CA VAL A 156 -3.12 -5.55 3.16
C VAL A 156 -2.29 -4.28 3.30
N TYR A 157 -2.91 -3.13 3.57
CA TYR A 157 -2.17 -1.88 3.80
C TYR A 157 -1.25 -1.98 5.02
N ILE A 158 -1.75 -2.48 6.15
CA ILE A 158 -1.00 -2.62 7.41
C ILE A 158 0.12 -3.65 7.25
N VAL A 159 -0.23 -4.88 6.85
CA VAL A 159 0.73 -5.99 6.69
C VAL A 159 1.74 -5.66 5.59
N GLY A 160 1.25 -5.13 4.47
CA GLY A 160 2.07 -4.71 3.33
C GLY A 160 3.09 -3.67 3.74
N THR A 161 2.70 -2.61 4.48
CA THR A 161 3.65 -1.57 4.89
C THR A 161 4.80 -2.11 5.74
N VAL A 162 4.55 -3.11 6.60
CA VAL A 162 5.60 -3.71 7.45
C VAL A 162 6.45 -4.70 6.65
N PHE A 163 5.82 -5.73 6.09
CA PHE A 163 6.54 -6.84 5.47
C PHE A 163 6.98 -6.51 4.04
N GLY A 164 6.18 -5.73 3.32
CA GLY A 164 6.46 -5.31 1.95
C GLY A 164 7.68 -4.42 1.85
N THR A 165 7.98 -3.57 2.84
CA THR A 165 9.22 -2.77 2.84
C THR A 165 10.46 -3.66 2.88
N VAL A 166 10.48 -4.67 3.75
CA VAL A 166 11.57 -5.65 3.81
C VAL A 166 11.65 -6.48 2.53
N PHE A 167 10.49 -6.96 2.06
CA PHE A 167 10.40 -7.78 0.85
C PHE A 167 10.90 -7.03 -0.39
N ILE A 168 10.48 -5.79 -0.61
CA ILE A 168 10.87 -4.99 -1.78
C ILE A 168 12.36 -4.64 -1.74
N GLY A 169 12.92 -4.28 -0.57
CA GLY A 169 14.36 -4.05 -0.45
C GLY A 169 15.20 -5.27 -0.84
N LEU A 170 14.84 -6.44 -0.31
CA LEU A 170 15.50 -7.70 -0.64
C LEU A 170 15.29 -8.10 -2.10
N MET A 171 14.05 -7.97 -2.61
CA MET A 171 13.69 -8.35 -3.97
C MET A 171 14.40 -7.48 -5.01
N ALA A 172 14.49 -6.16 -4.77
CA ALA A 172 15.21 -5.25 -5.65
C ALA A 172 16.69 -5.64 -5.77
N SER A 173 17.35 -5.91 -4.64
CA SER A 173 18.76 -6.35 -4.62
C SER A 173 18.94 -7.70 -5.32
N PHE A 174 18.06 -8.66 -5.00
CA PHE A 174 18.11 -10.00 -5.54
C PHE A 174 17.93 -9.99 -7.06
N LEU A 175 16.93 -9.27 -7.58
CA LEU A 175 16.69 -9.16 -9.00
C LEU A 175 17.83 -8.44 -9.71
N ALA A 176 18.39 -7.37 -9.10
CA ALA A 176 19.52 -6.68 -9.68
C ALA A 176 20.78 -7.57 -9.80
N ALA A 177 20.99 -8.47 -8.83
CA ALA A 177 22.13 -9.39 -8.84
C ALA A 177 21.94 -10.60 -9.77
N ASN A 178 20.71 -11.10 -9.92
CA ASN A 178 20.43 -12.40 -10.55
C ASN A 178 19.72 -12.33 -11.90
N THR A 179 19.36 -11.12 -12.37
CA THR A 179 18.67 -10.94 -13.64
C THR A 179 19.35 -9.87 -14.49
N SER A 180 19.01 -9.82 -15.77
CA SER A 180 19.47 -8.77 -16.68
C SER A 180 18.62 -7.49 -16.61
N LEU A 181 17.84 -7.30 -15.55
CA LEU A 181 16.98 -6.12 -15.39
C LEU A 181 17.84 -4.91 -15.03
N HIS A 182 17.61 -3.80 -15.73
CA HIS A 182 18.34 -2.56 -15.48
C HIS A 182 17.97 -1.97 -14.11
N PRO A 183 18.92 -1.46 -13.29
CA PRO A 183 18.63 -0.88 -11.98
C PRO A 183 17.53 0.20 -11.98
N TYR A 184 17.48 1.03 -13.01
CA TYR A 184 16.40 2.02 -13.20
C TYR A 184 15.00 1.39 -13.28
N SER A 185 14.86 0.25 -13.96
CA SER A 185 13.56 -0.45 -14.04
C SER A 185 13.14 -1.00 -12.69
N LEU A 186 14.10 -1.49 -11.89
CA LEU A 186 13.87 -1.98 -10.53
C LEU A 186 13.54 -0.83 -9.57
N ALA A 187 14.15 0.33 -9.77
CA ALA A 187 13.83 1.55 -9.04
C ALA A 187 12.40 2.02 -9.34
N MET A 188 12.00 2.02 -10.61
CA MET A 188 10.63 2.31 -11.02
C MET A 188 9.64 1.31 -10.40
N ALA A 189 9.93 0.01 -10.46
CA ALA A 189 9.09 -1.02 -9.86
C ALA A 189 8.95 -0.85 -8.33
N SER A 190 10.03 -0.47 -7.64
CA SER A 190 10.02 -0.17 -6.20
C SER A 190 9.12 1.04 -5.87
N GLY A 191 9.00 1.98 -6.81
CA GLY A 191 8.13 3.16 -6.68
C GLY A 191 6.64 2.84 -6.59
N VAL A 192 6.17 1.72 -7.15
CA VAL A 192 4.74 1.37 -7.15
C VAL A 192 4.18 1.20 -5.73
N GLY A 193 5.00 0.73 -4.79
CA GLY A 193 4.62 0.52 -3.38
C GLY A 193 4.42 1.82 -2.57
N SER A 194 4.34 1.70 -1.25
CA SER A 194 4.34 2.87 -0.37
C SER A 194 5.67 3.63 -0.45
N GLY A 195 5.70 4.86 0.05
CA GLY A 195 6.96 5.62 0.16
C GLY A 195 8.04 4.85 0.93
N SER A 196 7.65 4.06 1.95
CA SER A 196 8.57 3.20 2.69
C SER A 196 9.15 2.07 1.84
N MET A 197 8.31 1.39 1.04
CA MET A 197 8.75 0.36 0.09
C MET A 197 9.69 0.91 -0.98
N MET A 198 9.34 2.08 -1.54
CA MET A 198 10.18 2.77 -2.51
C MET A 198 11.55 3.07 -1.91
N THR A 199 11.60 3.70 -0.73
CA THR A 199 12.86 4.06 -0.07
C THR A 199 13.73 2.82 0.20
N ALA A 200 13.13 1.70 0.63
CA ALA A 200 13.88 0.47 0.85
C ALA A 200 14.44 -0.14 -0.45
N GLY A 201 13.63 -0.22 -1.51
CA GLY A 201 14.07 -0.73 -2.81
C GLY A 201 15.13 0.16 -3.47
N VAL A 202 14.89 1.48 -3.50
CA VAL A 202 15.83 2.49 -4.01
C VAL A 202 17.12 2.46 -3.20
N GLY A 203 17.05 2.49 -1.86
CA GLY A 203 18.25 2.47 -1.02
C GLY A 203 19.09 1.21 -1.20
N SER A 204 18.43 0.07 -1.42
CA SER A 204 19.11 -1.18 -1.76
C SER A 204 19.84 -1.13 -3.10
N LEU A 205 19.20 -0.56 -4.12
CA LEU A 205 19.80 -0.40 -5.45
C LEU A 205 20.95 0.62 -5.45
N VAL A 206 20.81 1.74 -4.73
CA VAL A 206 21.87 2.75 -4.56
C VAL A 206 23.10 2.14 -3.88
N ALA A 207 22.90 1.28 -2.87
CA ALA A 207 24.01 0.59 -2.21
C ALA A 207 24.78 -0.35 -3.17
N MET A 208 24.10 -0.93 -4.17
CA MET A 208 24.72 -1.79 -5.18
C MET A 208 25.32 -1.03 -6.36
N PHE A 209 24.72 0.10 -6.74
CA PHE A 209 25.09 0.92 -7.91
C PHE A 209 25.22 2.40 -7.52
N PRO A 210 26.22 2.75 -6.69
CA PRO A 210 26.39 4.13 -6.19
C PRO A 210 26.61 5.15 -7.31
N GLU A 211 27.19 4.74 -8.43
CA GLU A 211 27.37 5.58 -9.62
C GLU A 211 26.06 5.97 -10.31
N MET A 212 24.96 5.27 -10.02
CA MET A 212 23.64 5.48 -10.60
C MET A 212 22.64 6.14 -9.62
N GLU A 213 23.12 6.60 -8.46
CA GLU A 213 22.29 7.08 -7.34
C GLU A 213 21.24 8.12 -7.74
N GLU A 214 21.67 9.17 -8.47
CA GLU A 214 20.80 10.27 -8.88
C GLU A 214 19.60 9.76 -9.68
N MET A 215 19.87 8.93 -10.69
CA MET A 215 18.84 8.41 -11.60
C MET A 215 17.98 7.35 -10.93
N ILE A 216 18.55 6.46 -10.11
CA ILE A 216 17.80 5.46 -9.33
C ILE A 216 16.81 6.15 -8.40
N THR A 217 17.26 7.17 -7.67
CA THR A 217 16.43 7.95 -6.75
C THR A 217 15.35 8.71 -7.50
N ALA A 218 15.71 9.37 -8.61
CA ALA A 218 14.76 10.11 -9.44
C ALA A 218 13.66 9.21 -10.01
N PHE A 219 14.02 8.04 -10.56
CA PHE A 219 13.05 7.10 -11.12
C PHE A 219 12.13 6.50 -10.06
N GLY A 220 12.68 6.13 -8.89
CA GLY A 220 11.88 5.62 -7.78
C GLY A 220 10.87 6.66 -7.28
N ALA A 221 11.33 7.89 -7.05
CA ALA A 221 10.48 8.99 -6.59
C ALA A 221 9.41 9.39 -7.62
N ALA A 222 9.79 9.49 -8.90
CA ALA A 222 8.86 9.80 -9.98
C ALA A 222 7.80 8.71 -10.13
N SER A 223 8.21 7.44 -10.10
CA SER A 223 7.30 6.29 -10.11
C SER A 223 6.35 6.33 -8.91
N ASN A 224 6.84 6.57 -7.70
CA ASN A 224 6.01 6.60 -6.51
C ASN A 224 4.97 7.72 -6.52
N MET A 225 5.36 8.90 -6.99
CA MET A 225 4.46 10.02 -7.17
C MET A 225 3.41 9.70 -8.24
N LEU A 226 3.82 9.15 -9.38
CA LEU A 226 2.91 8.85 -10.48
C LEU A 226 1.92 7.76 -10.08
N SER A 227 2.39 6.62 -9.56
CA SER A 227 1.58 5.47 -9.10
C SER A 227 0.54 5.88 -8.05
N GLY A 228 0.83 6.89 -7.23
CA GLY A 228 -0.12 7.44 -6.28
C GLY A 228 -1.29 8.22 -6.92
N LEU A 229 -1.10 8.70 -8.16
CA LEU A 229 -2.06 9.49 -8.93
C LEU A 229 -2.75 8.65 -10.01
N ASP A 230 -2.01 8.01 -10.91
CA ASP A 230 -2.56 7.22 -12.01
C ASP A 230 -3.05 5.84 -11.56
N GLY A 231 -2.41 5.25 -10.56
CA GLY A 231 -2.84 4.01 -9.91
C GLY A 231 -4.27 4.11 -9.36
N LEU A 232 -4.71 5.29 -8.92
CA LEU A 232 -6.11 5.51 -8.51
C LEU A 232 -7.08 5.31 -9.68
N TYR A 233 -6.75 5.84 -10.87
CA TYR A 233 -7.57 5.66 -12.07
C TYR A 233 -7.57 4.21 -12.53
N MET A 234 -6.40 3.58 -12.52
CA MET A 234 -6.26 2.16 -12.86
C MET A 234 -7.09 1.29 -11.90
N SER A 235 -7.05 1.57 -10.60
CA SER A 235 -7.86 0.88 -9.60
C SER A 235 -9.36 1.08 -9.82
N LEU A 236 -9.80 2.33 -10.04
CA LEU A 236 -11.21 2.67 -10.20
C LEU A 236 -11.82 2.03 -11.47
N TRP A 237 -11.15 2.19 -12.61
CA TRP A 237 -11.71 1.84 -13.92
C TRP A 237 -11.40 0.43 -14.38
N LEU A 238 -10.28 -0.16 -13.93
CA LEU A 238 -9.83 -1.48 -14.40
C LEU A 238 -9.73 -2.49 -13.27
N ALA A 239 -8.95 -2.20 -12.22
CA ALA A 239 -8.58 -3.19 -11.23
C ALA A 239 -9.77 -3.66 -10.38
N LEU A 240 -10.61 -2.75 -9.88
CA LEU A 240 -11.81 -3.09 -9.10
C LEU A 240 -12.85 -3.85 -9.95
N PRO A 241 -13.25 -3.39 -11.16
CA PRO A 241 -14.15 -4.16 -12.02
C PRO A 241 -13.61 -5.55 -12.37
N LEU A 242 -12.30 -5.66 -12.64
CA LEU A 242 -11.66 -6.93 -12.92
C LEU A 242 -11.62 -7.84 -11.68
N ALA A 243 -11.36 -7.28 -10.50
CA ALA A 243 -11.36 -8.02 -9.24
C ALA A 243 -12.75 -8.59 -8.94
N GLU A 244 -13.81 -7.81 -9.13
CA GLU A 244 -15.20 -8.27 -9.00
C GLU A 244 -15.52 -9.41 -9.97
N TRP A 245 -15.13 -9.27 -11.25
CA TRP A 245 -15.34 -10.30 -12.25
C TRP A 245 -14.59 -11.59 -11.94
N LEU A 246 -13.31 -11.48 -11.56
CA LEU A 246 -12.46 -12.62 -11.26
C LEU A 246 -12.90 -13.31 -9.98
N TYR A 247 -13.25 -12.53 -8.95
CA TYR A 247 -13.84 -13.03 -7.71
C TYR A 247 -15.07 -13.88 -8.00
N LYS A 248 -16.05 -13.39 -8.77
CA LYS A 248 -17.25 -14.15 -9.13
C LYS A 248 -16.93 -15.49 -9.80
N LYS A 249 -15.95 -15.50 -10.72
CA LYS A 249 -15.53 -16.73 -11.40
C LYS A 249 -14.87 -17.74 -10.46
N VAL A 250 -13.87 -17.30 -9.68
CA VAL A 250 -13.13 -18.18 -8.78
C VAL A 250 -14.01 -18.65 -7.62
N TYR A 251 -14.87 -17.77 -7.12
CA TYR A 251 -15.84 -18.09 -6.07
C TYR A 251 -16.78 -19.20 -6.52
N LYS A 252 -17.37 -19.06 -7.72
CA LYS A 252 -18.22 -20.11 -8.31
C LYS A 252 -17.48 -21.43 -8.49
N MET A 253 -16.22 -21.37 -8.92
CA MET A 253 -15.40 -22.57 -9.08
C MET A 253 -15.16 -23.29 -7.73
N LYS A 254 -14.88 -22.53 -6.66
CA LYS A 254 -14.59 -23.08 -5.34
C LYS A 254 -15.84 -23.55 -4.58
N TYR A 255 -16.86 -22.70 -4.51
CA TYR A 255 -18.04 -22.90 -3.67
C TYR A 255 -19.25 -23.47 -4.44
N LYS A 256 -19.16 -23.58 -5.77
CA LYS A 256 -20.24 -24.05 -6.66
C LYS A 256 -21.52 -23.21 -6.64
N GLU A 257 -21.46 -22.02 -6.05
CA GLU A 257 -22.55 -21.04 -5.97
C GLU A 257 -22.05 -19.65 -6.38
N LEU A 258 -22.96 -18.73 -6.70
CA LEU A 258 -22.57 -17.34 -6.93
C LEU A 258 -22.41 -16.61 -5.59
N PRO A 259 -21.44 -15.69 -5.47
CA PRO A 259 -21.32 -14.87 -4.28
C PRO A 259 -22.56 -13.97 -4.13
N GLU A 260 -22.88 -13.60 -2.90
CA GLU A 260 -23.96 -12.67 -2.59
C GLU A 260 -23.76 -11.32 -3.29
N VAL A 261 -24.87 -10.67 -3.67
CA VAL A 261 -24.85 -9.35 -4.32
C VAL A 261 -24.45 -8.31 -3.27
N PRO A 262 -23.44 -7.47 -3.53
CA PRO A 262 -22.94 -6.53 -2.54
C PRO A 262 -23.97 -5.47 -2.19
N VAL A 263 -23.97 -5.03 -0.92
CA VAL A 263 -24.66 -3.80 -0.51
C VAL A 263 -23.68 -2.65 -0.73
N THR A 264 -23.78 -1.95 -1.86
CA THR A 264 -23.03 -0.70 -2.08
C THR A 264 -23.72 0.47 -1.39
N LYS A 265 -22.95 1.50 -1.00
CA LYS A 265 -23.52 2.74 -0.42
C LYS A 265 -24.53 3.43 -1.34
N GLU A 266 -24.45 3.22 -2.66
CA GLU A 266 -25.36 3.82 -3.64
C GLU A 266 -26.69 3.06 -3.81
N GLY A 267 -26.87 1.90 -3.16
CA GLY A 267 -28.04 1.05 -3.38
C GLY A 267 -27.96 0.29 -4.71
N ASN A 268 -28.61 -0.88 -4.73
CA ASN A 268 -28.69 -1.74 -5.93
C ASN A 268 -29.50 -1.11 -7.06
#